data_AF-M2W1M2-F1
#
_entry.id   AF-M2W1M2-F1
#
_cell.length_a   1.000
_cell.length_b   1.000
_cell.length_c   1.000
_cell.angle_alpha   90.00
_cell.angle_beta   90.00
_cell.angle_gamma   90.00
#
_symmetry.space_group_name_H-M   'P 1'
#
loop_
_entity.id
_entity.type
_entity.pdbx_description
1 polymer ?
#
loop_
_entity_poly.entity_id
_entity_poly.type
_entity_poly.pdbx_seq_one_letter_code
_entity_poly.pdbx_strand_id
1 'polypeptide(L)'
;MLILPCSQDAIQILSFGNPLEILGFRQDRLVVEPREGQVLVKMHLAALNPSDVFTGKGQYPCDRAFLERETGIVSCLEHCGTVVQTGPAVSLSIGTRVAFAYSVDESFSTQNYQHSLHEQPEKHAFTVGANAVISLEEEKDVIKKVRETTDSLGIAAVLDAVGGDIGTLALQLLGRNGLFIAYVRMSGEPTRVVNRQLMYQGIVIRGFWLTSFLQENSKTELVDSVIDLWSQKCLTPSMEATYTLENYKKA
;
A
#
# COMPACT_ATOMS: atom_id res chain seq x y z
N MET A 1 -35.53 5.08 5.49
CA MET A 1 -34.78 5.95 4.56
C MET A 1 -33.60 6.51 5.33
N LEU A 2 -32.38 6.40 4.82
CA LEU A 2 -31.22 7.02 5.47
C LEU A 2 -31.24 8.52 5.15
N ILE A 3 -31.04 9.38 6.15
CA ILE A 3 -30.80 10.81 5.92
C ILE A 3 -29.29 10.98 5.79
N LEU A 4 -28.84 11.51 4.66
CA LEU A 4 -27.43 11.83 4.42
C LEU A 4 -27.12 13.24 4.95
N PRO A 5 -25.91 13.47 5.48
CA PRO A 5 -25.48 14.82 5.87
C PRO A 5 -25.14 15.65 4.62
N CYS A 6 -25.29 16.97 4.70
CA CYS A 6 -24.94 17.88 3.60
C CYS A 6 -23.42 18.14 3.49
N SER A 7 -22.68 17.92 4.58
CA SER A 7 -21.23 18.12 4.69
C SER A 7 -20.58 17.00 5.51
N GLN A 8 -19.25 16.93 5.46
CA GLN A 8 -18.45 15.93 6.17
C GLN A 8 -17.03 16.43 6.47
N ASP A 9 -16.31 15.64 7.25
CA ASP A 9 -14.87 15.76 7.45
C ASP A 9 -14.10 14.81 6.51
N ALA A 10 -12.91 15.22 6.05
CA ALA A 10 -12.04 14.41 5.18
C ALA A 10 -10.54 14.74 5.41
N ILE A 11 -9.65 13.81 5.06
CA ILE A 11 -8.21 14.09 4.88
C ILE A 11 -7.92 14.34 3.40
N GLN A 12 -7.40 15.51 3.08
CA GLN A 12 -7.09 15.90 1.71
C GLN A 12 -5.65 16.38 1.54
N ILE A 13 -5.12 16.23 0.33
CA ILE A 13 -3.86 16.82 -0.08
C ILE A 13 -4.06 18.34 -0.20
N LEU A 14 -3.36 19.10 0.64
CA LEU A 14 -3.31 20.57 0.62
C LEU A 14 -2.11 21.10 -0.16
N SER A 15 -1.01 20.35 -0.21
CA SER A 15 0.25 20.77 -0.81
C SER A 15 1.05 19.57 -1.30
N PHE A 16 2.13 19.82 -2.06
CA PHE A 16 3.15 18.81 -2.36
C PHE A 16 4.47 19.14 -1.66
N GLY A 17 5.22 18.10 -1.26
CA GLY A 17 6.58 18.23 -0.72
C GLY A 17 6.78 17.54 0.63
N ASN A 18 6.59 18.27 1.74
CA ASN A 18 6.83 17.75 3.09
C ASN A 18 5.69 16.80 3.54
N PRO A 19 5.95 15.50 3.84
CA PRO A 19 4.91 14.54 4.25
C PRO A 19 3.99 15.00 5.37
N LEU A 20 4.51 15.80 6.31
CA LEU A 20 3.76 16.28 7.47
C LEU A 20 2.85 17.50 7.16
N GLU A 21 2.96 18.07 5.97
CA GLU A 21 2.25 19.29 5.49
C GLU A 21 1.46 19.05 4.20
N ILE A 22 1.76 17.94 3.49
CA ILE A 22 1.00 17.45 2.34
C ILE A 22 -0.47 17.25 2.71
N LEU A 23 -0.74 16.64 3.86
CA LEU A 23 -2.09 16.26 4.31
C LEU A 23 -2.68 17.27 5.29
N GLY A 24 -3.97 17.55 5.09
CA GLY A 24 -4.78 18.40 5.96
C GLY A 24 -6.15 17.81 6.25
N PHE A 25 -6.61 17.98 7.49
CA PHE A 25 -7.99 17.71 7.89
C PHE A 25 -8.88 18.86 7.43
N ARG A 26 -9.88 18.55 6.61
CA ARG A 26 -10.85 19.51 6.08
C ARG A 26 -12.23 19.19 6.64
N GLN A 27 -12.80 20.16 7.36
CA GLN A 27 -14.18 20.13 7.80
C GLN A 27 -15.13 20.75 6.77
N ASP A 28 -16.42 20.43 6.93
CA ASP A 28 -17.54 20.94 6.14
C ASP A 28 -17.35 20.81 4.60
N ARG A 29 -16.70 19.73 4.16
CA ARG A 29 -16.60 19.41 2.74
C ARG A 29 -17.94 18.83 2.27
N LEU A 30 -18.58 19.45 1.27
CA LEU A 30 -19.90 19.06 0.79
C LEU A 30 -19.97 17.57 0.41
N VAL A 31 -21.06 16.92 0.77
CA VAL A 31 -21.44 15.61 0.22
C VAL A 31 -22.05 15.85 -1.16
N VAL A 32 -21.57 15.11 -2.16
CA VAL A 32 -21.99 15.30 -3.56
C VAL A 32 -22.87 14.13 -4.02
N GLU A 33 -24.00 14.48 -4.64
CA GLU A 33 -24.93 13.53 -5.25
C GLU A 33 -24.23 12.70 -6.36
N PRO A 34 -24.34 11.36 -6.36
CA PRO A 34 -23.66 10.52 -7.33
C PRO A 34 -24.23 10.71 -8.75
N ARG A 35 -23.35 10.97 -9.72
CA ARG A 35 -23.68 11.10 -11.15
C ARG A 35 -23.96 9.72 -11.78
N GLU A 36 -24.32 9.70 -13.06
CA GLU A 36 -24.49 8.46 -13.82
C GLU A 36 -23.24 7.55 -13.73
N GLY A 37 -23.46 6.27 -13.45
CA GLY A 37 -22.40 5.28 -13.21
C GLY A 37 -21.70 5.37 -11.85
N GLN A 38 -22.03 6.34 -10.99
CA GLN A 38 -21.38 6.54 -9.69
C GLN A 38 -22.21 6.01 -8.50
N VAL A 39 -21.53 5.67 -7.40
CA VAL A 39 -22.13 5.37 -6.10
C VAL A 39 -21.60 6.31 -5.03
N LEU A 40 -22.45 6.66 -4.07
CA LEU A 40 -22.03 7.28 -2.82
C LEU A 40 -21.81 6.18 -1.78
N VAL A 41 -20.64 6.15 -1.16
CA VAL A 41 -20.23 5.07 -0.25
C VAL A 41 -20.00 5.63 1.15
N LYS A 42 -20.71 5.14 2.16
CA LYS A 42 -20.29 5.37 3.54
C LYS A 42 -19.00 4.58 3.78
N MET A 43 -17.90 5.31 3.90
CA MET A 43 -16.57 4.77 4.14
C MET A 43 -16.41 4.29 5.59
N HIS A 44 -15.94 3.06 5.76
CA HIS A 44 -15.65 2.47 7.08
C HIS A 44 -14.17 2.60 7.42
N LEU A 45 -13.29 2.29 6.47
CA LEU A 45 -11.84 2.40 6.60
C LEU A 45 -11.21 2.90 5.29
N ALA A 46 -10.05 3.54 5.45
CA ALA A 46 -9.12 3.91 4.39
C ALA A 46 -7.73 3.38 4.77
N ALA A 47 -7.00 2.79 3.83
CA ALA A 47 -5.69 2.21 4.07
C ALA A 47 -4.58 3.18 3.63
N LEU A 48 -3.65 3.44 4.55
CA LEU A 48 -2.48 4.27 4.31
C LEU A 48 -1.31 3.42 3.81
N ASN A 49 -0.71 3.87 2.70
CA ASN A 49 0.36 3.19 2.02
C ASN A 49 1.56 4.13 1.78
N PRO A 50 2.78 3.60 1.57
CA PRO A 50 3.93 4.42 1.13
C PRO A 50 3.64 5.23 -0.15
N SER A 51 2.73 4.75 -1.00
CA SER A 51 2.24 5.47 -2.19
C SER A 51 1.57 6.81 -1.88
N ASP A 52 0.85 6.94 -0.76
CA ASP A 52 0.23 8.22 -0.38
C ASP A 52 1.31 9.30 -0.12
N VAL A 53 2.40 8.89 0.53
CA VAL A 53 3.58 9.74 0.76
C VAL A 53 4.31 10.06 -0.54
N PHE A 54 4.37 9.14 -1.51
CA PHE A 54 4.99 9.39 -2.82
C PHE A 54 4.13 10.29 -3.72
N THR A 55 2.81 10.10 -3.76
CA THR A 55 1.86 11.00 -4.44
C THR A 55 1.89 12.40 -3.84
N GLY A 56 1.95 12.49 -2.51
CA GLY A 56 2.16 13.76 -1.82
C GLY A 56 3.51 14.43 -2.15
N LYS A 57 4.58 13.66 -2.37
CA LYS A 57 5.87 14.19 -2.86
C LYS A 57 5.86 14.54 -4.35
N GLY A 58 4.76 14.27 -5.07
CA GLY A 58 4.67 14.45 -6.52
C GLY A 58 5.62 13.55 -7.30
N GLN A 59 5.82 12.31 -6.82
CA GLN A 59 6.82 11.37 -7.36
C GLN A 59 6.28 10.38 -8.39
N TYR A 60 4.96 10.28 -8.60
CA TYR A 60 4.38 9.56 -9.72
C TYR A 60 4.18 10.49 -10.94
N PRO A 61 4.29 9.97 -12.18
CA PRO A 61 4.26 10.80 -13.39
C PRO A 61 3.00 11.64 -13.63
N CYS A 62 1.91 11.35 -12.92
CA CYS A 62 0.60 11.97 -13.10
C CYS A 62 0.17 12.93 -11.98
N ASP A 63 0.83 12.93 -10.81
CA ASP A 63 0.36 13.60 -9.58
C ASP A 63 -0.01 15.08 -9.80
N ARG A 64 0.83 15.84 -10.52
CA ARG A 64 0.64 17.29 -10.72
C ARG A 64 -0.65 17.67 -11.45
N ALA A 65 -1.18 16.81 -12.32
CA ALA A 65 -2.41 17.10 -13.04
C ALA A 65 -3.69 16.97 -12.18
N PHE A 66 -3.57 16.48 -10.94
CA PHE A 66 -4.72 16.28 -10.05
C PHE A 66 -4.97 17.44 -9.06
N LEU A 67 -3.96 18.29 -8.76
CA LEU A 67 -4.14 19.43 -7.84
C LEU A 67 -4.98 20.57 -8.42
N GLU A 68 -5.11 20.68 -9.74
CA GLU A 68 -5.85 21.76 -10.41
C GLU A 68 -7.39 21.58 -10.32
N ARG A 69 -7.88 20.74 -9.40
CA ARG A 69 -9.30 20.39 -9.21
C ARG A 69 -9.89 21.03 -7.97
N GLU A 70 -11.04 21.70 -8.16
CA GLU A 70 -11.71 22.54 -7.17
C GLU A 70 -12.07 21.85 -5.83
N THR A 71 -12.22 20.52 -5.83
CA THR A 71 -12.71 19.71 -4.69
C THR A 71 -11.62 19.17 -3.76
N GLY A 72 -10.35 19.31 -4.14
CA GLY A 72 -9.20 18.71 -3.44
C GLY A 72 -9.11 17.18 -3.60
N ILE A 73 -7.89 16.64 -3.66
CA ILE A 73 -7.64 15.20 -3.69
C ILE A 73 -7.79 14.65 -2.26
N VAL A 74 -8.66 13.67 -2.06
CA VAL A 74 -8.73 12.93 -0.78
C VAL A 74 -7.59 11.90 -0.75
N SER A 75 -6.89 11.82 0.37
CA SER A 75 -5.75 10.91 0.56
C SER A 75 -6.19 9.54 1.06
N CYS A 76 -5.28 8.55 1.01
CA CYS A 76 -5.54 7.12 1.03
C CYS A 76 -6.07 6.66 -0.34
N LEU A 77 -5.26 5.92 -1.08
CA LEU A 77 -5.65 5.39 -2.40
C LEU A 77 -6.56 4.17 -2.33
N GLU A 78 -6.74 3.57 -1.14
CA GLU A 78 -7.38 2.26 -0.93
C GLU A 78 -8.44 2.32 0.18
N HIS A 79 -9.59 1.72 -0.06
CA HIS A 79 -10.84 2.14 0.56
C HIS A 79 -11.85 0.99 0.73
N CYS A 80 -12.56 0.94 1.86
CA CYS A 80 -13.72 0.04 2.02
C CYS A 80 -14.92 0.70 2.74
N GLY A 81 -16.14 0.31 2.35
CA GLY A 81 -17.35 0.99 2.78
C GLY A 81 -18.64 0.25 2.41
N THR A 82 -19.77 0.95 2.53
CA THR A 82 -21.11 0.48 2.14
C THR A 82 -21.80 1.51 1.23
N VAL A 83 -22.32 1.08 0.09
CA VAL A 83 -23.12 1.93 -0.82
C VAL A 83 -24.34 2.46 -0.05
N VAL A 84 -24.46 3.79 0.07
CA VAL A 84 -25.61 4.47 0.69
C VAL A 84 -26.53 5.12 -0.32
N GLN A 85 -26.03 5.44 -1.52
CA GLN A 85 -26.83 5.93 -2.64
C GLN A 85 -26.20 5.55 -3.99
N THR A 86 -27.03 5.45 -5.02
CA THR A 86 -26.68 5.10 -6.39
C THR A 86 -27.09 6.23 -7.33
N GLY A 87 -26.22 6.63 -8.25
CA GLY A 87 -26.61 7.46 -9.38
C GLY A 87 -27.35 6.66 -10.47
N PRO A 88 -27.75 7.32 -11.58
CA PRO A 88 -28.34 6.64 -12.74
C PRO A 88 -27.44 5.53 -13.32
N ALA A 89 -28.04 4.56 -14.01
CA ALA A 89 -27.36 3.44 -14.69
C ALA A 89 -26.51 2.50 -13.81
N VAL A 90 -26.59 2.58 -12.48
CA VAL A 90 -25.88 1.68 -11.55
C VAL A 90 -26.70 0.44 -11.21
N SER A 91 -26.06 -0.74 -11.21
CA SER A 91 -26.64 -2.03 -10.82
C SER A 91 -26.32 -2.48 -9.39
N LEU A 92 -25.37 -1.84 -8.71
CA LEU A 92 -25.08 -2.08 -7.29
C LEU A 92 -26.26 -1.63 -6.42
N SER A 93 -26.53 -2.38 -5.35
CA SER A 93 -27.63 -2.06 -4.43
C SER A 93 -27.16 -1.18 -3.27
N ILE A 94 -28.06 -0.33 -2.77
CA ILE A 94 -27.86 0.33 -1.47
C ILE A 94 -27.76 -0.76 -0.40
N GLY A 95 -26.75 -0.65 0.46
CA GLY A 95 -26.38 -1.69 1.44
C GLY A 95 -25.27 -2.64 0.98
N THR A 96 -24.90 -2.67 -0.30
CA THR A 96 -23.75 -3.46 -0.78
C THR A 96 -22.46 -2.98 -0.11
N ARG A 97 -21.71 -3.89 0.51
CA ARG A 97 -20.34 -3.63 0.97
C ARG A 97 -19.39 -3.63 -0.23
N VAL A 98 -18.47 -2.66 -0.28
CA VAL A 98 -17.50 -2.50 -1.36
C VAL A 98 -16.10 -2.28 -0.81
N ALA A 99 -15.10 -2.75 -1.54
CA ALA A 99 -13.70 -2.37 -1.39
C ALA A 99 -13.17 -1.95 -2.77
N PHE A 100 -12.39 -0.88 -2.82
CA PHE A 100 -11.94 -0.26 -4.06
C PHE A 100 -10.61 0.48 -3.86
N ALA A 101 -9.99 0.84 -4.99
CA ALA A 101 -8.78 1.64 -5.02
C ALA A 101 -8.85 2.62 -6.19
N TYR A 102 -8.38 3.85 -5.96
CA TYR A 102 -8.56 5.05 -6.78
C TYR A 102 -10.01 5.49 -6.97
N SER A 103 -10.24 6.77 -6.71
CA SER A 103 -11.55 7.40 -6.64
C SER A 103 -11.40 8.91 -6.85
N VAL A 104 -12.37 9.56 -7.52
CA VAL A 104 -12.14 10.87 -8.16
C VAL A 104 -13.00 12.00 -7.61
N ASP A 105 -14.18 11.67 -7.06
CA ASP A 105 -15.13 12.55 -6.40
C ASP A 105 -15.73 11.75 -5.23
N GLU A 106 -15.43 12.06 -3.96
CA GLU A 106 -15.73 11.18 -2.81
C GLU A 106 -16.37 11.83 -1.58
N SER A 107 -16.87 10.99 -0.65
CA SER A 107 -17.58 11.30 0.62
C SER A 107 -17.78 9.98 1.42
N PHE A 108 -17.55 9.74 2.73
CA PHE A 108 -17.00 10.54 3.86
C PHE A 108 -17.81 10.44 5.18
N SER A 109 -17.73 9.32 5.92
CA SER A 109 -18.19 9.24 7.34
C SER A 109 -17.63 8.01 8.08
N THR A 110 -16.46 8.13 8.70
CA THR A 110 -15.78 7.04 9.47
C THR A 110 -16.41 6.77 10.84
N GLN A 111 -16.05 5.65 11.48
CA GLN A 111 -16.33 5.38 12.90
C GLN A 111 -15.06 4.94 13.65
N ASN A 112 -15.04 5.19 14.95
CA ASN A 112 -13.84 5.05 15.79
C ASN A 112 -13.49 3.58 16.08
N TYR A 113 -12.22 3.22 15.85
CA TYR A 113 -11.62 1.95 16.28
C TYR A 113 -10.28 2.20 16.97
N GLN A 114 -9.88 1.27 17.84
CA GLN A 114 -8.72 1.42 18.74
C GLN A 114 -7.51 0.60 18.28
N HIS A 115 -6.37 0.83 18.95
CA HIS A 115 -5.02 0.63 18.45
C HIS A 115 -4.27 -0.50 19.18
N SER A 116 -3.36 -1.19 18.49
CA SER A 116 -2.38 -2.10 19.12
C SER A 116 -1.12 -2.33 18.24
N LEU A 117 -0.17 -1.39 18.24
CA LEU A 117 1.16 -1.60 17.66
C LEU A 117 1.80 -2.90 18.16
N HIS A 118 2.43 -3.65 17.25
CA HIS A 118 3.27 -4.78 17.54
C HIS A 118 4.65 -4.31 17.99
N GLU A 119 4.82 -4.10 19.30
CA GLU A 119 6.07 -3.67 19.95
C GLU A 119 7.31 -4.55 19.64
N GLN A 120 7.14 -5.70 18.98
CA GLN A 120 8.18 -6.73 18.79
C GLN A 120 8.05 -7.36 17.39
N PRO A 121 8.45 -6.65 16.31
CA PRO A 121 8.18 -7.05 14.91
C PRO A 121 8.80 -8.40 14.54
N GLU A 122 9.94 -8.77 15.12
CA GLU A 122 10.57 -10.08 14.88
C GLU A 122 9.67 -11.24 15.31
N LYS A 123 8.99 -11.11 16.46
CA LYS A 123 8.07 -12.14 16.95
C LYS A 123 6.81 -12.18 16.11
N HIS A 124 6.35 -11.04 15.58
CA HIS A 124 5.26 -11.03 14.60
C HIS A 124 5.67 -11.77 13.33
N ALA A 125 6.87 -11.54 12.79
CA ALA A 125 7.38 -12.25 11.60
C ALA A 125 7.40 -13.78 11.79
N PHE A 126 7.88 -14.29 12.92
CA PHE A 126 7.77 -15.73 13.24
C PHE A 126 6.31 -16.18 13.39
N THR A 127 5.43 -15.36 13.96
CA THR A 127 3.98 -15.66 14.11
C THR A 127 3.25 -15.78 12.77
N VAL A 128 3.66 -15.00 11.75
CA VAL A 128 3.13 -15.12 10.37
C VAL A 128 3.91 -16.13 9.50
N GLY A 129 4.80 -16.93 10.09
CA GLY A 129 5.40 -18.10 9.44
C GLY A 129 6.82 -17.92 8.88
N ALA A 130 7.53 -16.82 9.19
CA ALA A 130 8.93 -16.67 8.81
C ALA A 130 9.81 -17.76 9.45
N ASN A 131 10.63 -18.45 8.66
CA ASN A 131 11.55 -19.48 9.18
C ASN A 131 12.77 -18.89 9.91
N ALA A 132 13.15 -17.65 9.57
CA ALA A 132 14.24 -16.91 10.18
C ALA A 132 13.97 -15.40 10.10
N VAL A 133 14.53 -14.66 11.05
CA VAL A 133 14.50 -13.19 11.10
C VAL A 133 15.93 -12.70 11.39
N ILE A 134 16.33 -11.59 10.79
CA ILE A 134 17.64 -10.97 11.00
C ILE A 134 17.44 -9.45 11.09
N SER A 135 17.64 -8.88 12.28
CA SER A 135 17.72 -7.43 12.46
C SER A 135 18.99 -6.89 11.82
N LEU A 136 18.84 -5.88 10.94
CA LEU A 136 19.96 -5.16 10.32
C LEU A 136 20.65 -4.18 11.29
N GLU A 137 20.07 -3.93 12.46
CA GLU A 137 20.64 -3.08 13.51
C GLU A 137 21.52 -3.89 14.47
N GLU A 138 21.15 -5.14 14.74
CA GLU A 138 21.88 -6.03 15.66
C GLU A 138 22.95 -6.88 14.96
N GLU A 139 22.65 -7.42 13.76
CA GLU A 139 23.56 -8.30 13.02
C GLU A 139 24.57 -7.49 12.20
N LYS A 140 25.85 -7.67 12.51
CA LYS A 140 26.97 -6.92 11.91
C LYS A 140 27.52 -7.58 10.65
N ASP A 141 27.26 -8.88 10.46
CA ASP A 141 27.60 -9.62 9.25
C ASP A 141 26.40 -10.41 8.72
N VAL A 142 25.41 -9.67 8.22
CA VAL A 142 24.17 -10.20 7.62
C VAL A 142 24.47 -11.20 6.49
N ILE A 143 25.56 -10.99 5.75
CA ILE A 143 25.96 -11.90 4.65
C ILE A 143 26.37 -13.25 5.24
N LYS A 144 27.29 -13.28 6.22
CA LYS A 144 27.67 -14.51 6.93
C LYS A 144 26.47 -15.16 7.59
N LYS A 145 25.64 -14.39 8.29
CA LYS A 145 24.45 -14.89 8.98
C LYS A 145 23.50 -15.61 8.03
N VAL A 146 23.19 -15.01 6.88
CA VAL A 146 22.36 -15.65 5.85
C VAL A 146 23.04 -16.91 5.28
N ARG A 147 24.36 -16.90 5.06
CA ARG A 147 25.07 -18.10 4.59
C ARG A 147 25.03 -19.24 5.61
N GLU A 148 25.13 -18.95 6.91
CA GLU A 148 24.94 -19.92 7.99
C GLU A 148 23.49 -20.46 8.02
N THR A 149 22.49 -19.59 7.83
CA THR A 149 21.05 -19.97 7.80
C THR A 149 20.61 -20.69 6.52
N THR A 150 21.44 -20.73 5.47
CA THR A 150 21.07 -21.29 4.14
C THR A 150 22.03 -22.38 3.65
N ASP A 151 22.77 -23.04 4.55
CA ASP A 151 23.80 -24.05 4.19
C ASP A 151 24.77 -23.56 3.10
N SER A 152 25.18 -22.29 3.20
CA SER A 152 25.94 -21.49 2.24
C SER A 152 25.29 -21.22 0.87
N LEU A 153 24.16 -21.84 0.54
CA LEU A 153 23.47 -21.70 -0.75
C LEU A 153 23.09 -20.23 -1.03
N GLY A 154 22.63 -19.51 -0.01
CA GLY A 154 22.06 -18.16 -0.13
C GLY A 154 20.58 -18.17 -0.52
N ILE A 155 20.03 -16.98 -0.68
CA ILE A 155 18.59 -16.76 -0.92
C ILE A 155 18.23 -17.06 -2.37
N ALA A 156 17.14 -17.82 -2.60
CA ALA A 156 16.67 -18.14 -3.95
C ALA A 156 15.94 -16.96 -4.62
N ALA A 157 15.14 -16.19 -3.87
CA ALA A 157 14.44 -15.02 -4.37
C ALA A 157 14.34 -13.91 -3.30
N VAL A 158 14.46 -12.65 -3.73
CA VAL A 158 14.28 -11.44 -2.92
C VAL A 158 13.11 -10.62 -3.47
N LEU A 159 12.24 -10.15 -2.57
CA LEU A 159 11.26 -9.10 -2.83
C LEU A 159 11.77 -7.81 -2.18
N ASP A 160 12.13 -6.80 -2.97
CA ASP A 160 12.69 -5.53 -2.48
C ASP A 160 11.69 -4.37 -2.66
N ALA A 161 11.31 -3.79 -1.52
CA ALA A 161 10.53 -2.57 -1.42
C ALA A 161 11.38 -1.33 -1.04
N VAL A 162 12.62 -1.55 -0.61
CA VAL A 162 13.45 -0.52 0.01
C VAL A 162 14.34 0.16 -1.03
N GLY A 163 15.12 -0.62 -1.78
CA GLY A 163 16.16 -0.11 -2.65
C GLY A 163 17.41 0.36 -1.90
N GLY A 164 18.21 1.22 -2.55
CA GLY A 164 19.42 1.82 -1.96
C GLY A 164 20.42 0.80 -1.43
N ASP A 165 21.02 1.09 -0.27
CA ASP A 165 22.03 0.22 0.34
C ASP A 165 21.43 -1.10 0.87
N ILE A 166 20.16 -1.12 1.28
CA ILE A 166 19.47 -2.34 1.74
C ILE A 166 19.18 -3.28 0.56
N GLY A 167 18.69 -2.77 -0.57
CA GLY A 167 18.57 -3.54 -1.82
C GLY A 167 19.94 -4.01 -2.34
N THR A 168 20.98 -3.19 -2.18
CA THR A 168 22.37 -3.52 -2.55
C THR A 168 22.93 -4.65 -1.68
N LEU A 169 22.60 -4.68 -0.38
CA LEU A 169 22.91 -5.79 0.51
C LEU A 169 22.13 -7.04 0.11
N ALA A 170 20.81 -6.92 -0.13
CA ALA A 170 19.95 -8.04 -0.48
C ALA A 170 20.36 -8.76 -1.78
N LEU A 171 20.90 -8.05 -2.78
CA LEU A 171 21.52 -8.66 -3.96
C LEU A 171 22.70 -9.58 -3.63
N GLN A 172 23.46 -9.31 -2.57
CA GLN A 172 24.62 -10.11 -2.13
C GLN A 172 24.21 -11.35 -1.32
N LEU A 173 22.99 -11.35 -0.77
CA LEU A 173 22.40 -12.49 -0.06
C LEU A 173 21.97 -13.61 -1.01
N LEU A 174 21.74 -13.31 -2.30
CA LEU A 174 21.25 -14.28 -3.29
C LEU A 174 22.22 -15.45 -3.54
N GLY A 175 21.64 -16.61 -3.81
CA GLY A 175 22.33 -17.79 -4.31
C GLY A 175 22.58 -17.76 -5.81
N ARG A 176 23.08 -18.88 -6.36
CA ARG A 176 23.24 -19.01 -7.83
C ARG A 176 21.86 -19.09 -8.49
N ASN A 177 21.73 -18.43 -9.63
CA ASN A 177 20.49 -18.25 -10.39
C ASN A 177 19.36 -17.54 -9.60
N GLY A 178 19.72 -16.79 -8.54
CA GLY A 178 18.77 -16.10 -7.68
C GLY A 178 18.00 -14.97 -8.39
N LEU A 179 16.74 -14.77 -7.98
CA LEU A 179 15.84 -13.76 -8.52
C LEU A 179 15.70 -12.56 -7.58
N PHE A 180 15.84 -11.35 -8.11
CA PHE A 180 15.55 -10.10 -7.41
C PHE A 180 14.34 -9.42 -8.04
N ILE A 181 13.29 -9.18 -7.26
CA ILE A 181 12.10 -8.43 -7.69
C ILE A 181 12.08 -7.09 -6.94
N ALA A 182 12.36 -6.00 -7.65
CA ALA A 182 12.19 -4.64 -7.13
C ALA A 182 10.76 -4.17 -7.42
N TYR A 183 10.00 -3.77 -6.39
CA TYR A 183 8.61 -3.34 -6.55
C TYR A 183 8.25 -2.00 -5.88
N VAL A 184 9.04 -1.55 -4.89
CA VAL A 184 8.99 -0.19 -4.33
C VAL A 184 10.44 0.30 -4.13
N ARG A 185 10.63 1.62 -3.88
CA ARG A 185 11.94 2.24 -3.67
C ARG A 185 11.93 3.20 -2.46
N MET A 186 11.56 2.70 -1.29
CA MET A 186 11.36 3.52 -0.08
C MET A 186 12.58 4.38 0.34
N SER A 187 13.81 3.95 0.03
CA SER A 187 15.02 4.74 0.31
C SER A 187 15.20 5.96 -0.59
N GLY A 188 14.49 6.06 -1.72
CA GLY A 188 14.75 7.03 -2.80
C GLY A 188 16.01 6.72 -3.62
N GLU A 189 17.07 6.23 -2.97
CA GLU A 189 18.38 5.88 -3.50
C GLU A 189 18.41 4.65 -4.44
N PRO A 190 19.39 4.54 -5.35
CA PRO A 190 19.50 3.45 -6.31
C PRO A 190 20.16 2.19 -5.71
N THR A 191 19.54 1.03 -5.96
CA THR A 191 20.15 -0.29 -5.72
C THR A 191 21.36 -0.47 -6.66
N ARG A 192 22.55 -0.72 -6.10
CA ARG A 192 23.79 -0.86 -6.87
C ARG A 192 24.05 -2.33 -7.21
N VAL A 193 24.12 -2.64 -8.51
CA VAL A 193 24.32 -4.00 -9.02
C VAL A 193 25.79 -4.23 -9.33
N VAL A 194 26.40 -5.31 -8.83
CA VAL A 194 27.79 -5.67 -9.19
C VAL A 194 27.78 -6.67 -10.33
N ASN A 195 28.34 -6.31 -11.49
CA ASN A 195 28.35 -7.15 -12.71
C ASN A 195 28.83 -8.60 -12.47
N ARG A 196 29.71 -8.81 -11.47
CA ARG A 196 30.20 -10.14 -11.07
C ARG A 196 29.08 -11.09 -10.62
N GLN A 197 28.03 -10.56 -10.01
CA GLN A 197 26.84 -11.30 -9.58
C GLN A 197 26.05 -11.78 -10.81
N LEU A 198 25.71 -10.85 -11.71
CA LEU A 198 25.03 -11.15 -12.97
C LEU A 198 25.78 -12.23 -13.78
N MET A 199 27.09 -12.03 -14.01
CA MET A 199 27.87 -12.89 -14.91
C MET A 199 28.21 -14.28 -14.35
N TYR A 200 28.53 -14.42 -13.05
CA TYR A 200 29.07 -15.67 -12.49
C TYR A 200 28.14 -16.37 -11.50
N GLN A 201 27.23 -15.63 -10.86
CA GLN A 201 26.14 -16.21 -10.07
C GLN A 201 24.87 -16.40 -10.88
N GLY A 202 24.68 -15.70 -12.01
CA GLY A 202 23.50 -15.83 -12.87
C GLY A 202 22.26 -15.10 -12.33
N ILE A 203 22.46 -14.03 -11.55
CA ILE A 203 21.36 -13.29 -10.91
C ILE A 203 20.44 -12.65 -11.96
N VAL A 204 19.14 -12.86 -11.81
CA VAL A 204 18.10 -12.21 -12.62
C VAL A 204 17.47 -11.08 -11.80
N ILE A 205 17.37 -9.89 -12.38
CA ILE A 205 16.70 -8.73 -11.77
C ILE A 205 15.45 -8.40 -12.60
N ARG A 206 14.31 -8.22 -11.93
CA ARG A 206 13.03 -7.81 -12.50
C ARG A 206 12.46 -6.63 -11.72
N GLY A 207 11.83 -5.70 -12.42
CA GLY A 207 10.90 -4.75 -11.82
C GLY A 207 9.49 -5.35 -11.82
N PHE A 208 8.70 -5.05 -10.79
CA PHE A 208 7.26 -5.29 -10.78
C PHE A 208 6.52 -3.98 -10.46
N TRP A 209 5.53 -3.63 -11.28
CA TRP A 209 4.66 -2.47 -11.02
C TRP A 209 3.21 -2.86 -11.30
N LEU A 210 2.38 -2.77 -10.25
CA LEU A 210 1.00 -3.27 -10.27
C LEU A 210 0.15 -2.61 -11.38
N THR A 211 0.37 -1.33 -11.68
CA THR A 211 -0.38 -0.61 -12.71
C THR A 211 -0.16 -1.19 -14.12
N SER A 212 1.09 -1.53 -14.48
CA SER A 212 1.36 -2.21 -15.76
C SER A 212 0.91 -3.67 -15.74
N PHE A 213 1.09 -4.38 -14.61
CA PHE A 213 0.61 -5.75 -14.49
C PHE A 213 -0.92 -5.84 -14.74
N LEU A 214 -1.70 -4.90 -14.19
CA LEU A 214 -3.16 -4.80 -14.39
C LEU A 214 -3.60 -4.27 -15.76
N GLN A 215 -2.66 -3.83 -16.62
CA GLN A 215 -2.95 -3.54 -18.04
C GLN A 215 -2.87 -4.81 -18.90
N GLU A 216 -2.10 -5.81 -18.46
CA GLU A 216 -1.84 -7.05 -19.20
C GLU A 216 -2.59 -8.27 -18.62
N ASN A 217 -3.13 -8.16 -17.41
CA ASN A 217 -3.75 -9.27 -16.66
C ASN A 217 -5.14 -8.90 -16.11
N SER A 218 -5.99 -9.91 -15.92
CA SER A 218 -7.36 -9.73 -15.41
C SER A 218 -7.38 -9.27 -13.94
N LYS A 219 -7.85 -8.03 -13.70
CA LYS A 219 -8.04 -7.50 -12.33
C LYS A 219 -9.00 -8.36 -11.51
N THR A 220 -10.03 -8.93 -12.15
CA THR A 220 -11.02 -9.78 -11.48
C THR A 220 -10.39 -11.08 -10.98
N GLU A 221 -9.68 -11.80 -11.84
CA GLU A 221 -9.02 -13.07 -11.49
C GLU A 221 -7.98 -12.88 -10.37
N LEU A 222 -7.27 -11.75 -10.35
CA LEU A 222 -6.35 -11.40 -9.26
C LEU A 222 -7.09 -11.16 -7.94
N VAL A 223 -8.19 -10.42 -7.96
CA VAL A 223 -9.02 -10.14 -6.77
C VAL A 223 -9.66 -11.43 -6.25
N ASP A 224 -10.22 -12.25 -7.12
CA ASP A 224 -10.81 -13.55 -6.77
C ASP A 224 -9.75 -14.48 -6.14
N SER A 225 -8.54 -14.53 -6.71
CA SER A 225 -7.41 -15.31 -6.15
C SER A 225 -7.02 -14.86 -4.75
N VAL A 226 -7.05 -13.56 -4.46
CA VAL A 226 -6.76 -13.02 -3.11
C VAL A 226 -7.90 -13.30 -2.14
N ILE A 227 -9.16 -13.21 -2.59
CA ILE A 227 -10.35 -13.57 -1.80
C ILE A 227 -10.34 -15.07 -1.45
N ASP A 228 -9.95 -15.94 -2.39
CA ASP A 228 -9.79 -17.36 -2.15
C ASP A 228 -8.72 -17.64 -1.08
N LEU A 229 -7.53 -17.01 -1.19
CA LEU A 229 -6.46 -17.13 -0.18
C LEU A 229 -6.91 -16.64 1.20
N TRP A 230 -7.71 -15.57 1.29
CA TRP A 230 -8.31 -15.10 2.54
C TRP A 230 -9.37 -16.06 3.10
N SER A 231 -10.25 -16.59 2.24
CA SER A 231 -11.31 -17.52 2.68
C SER A 231 -10.74 -18.85 3.21
N GLN A 232 -9.65 -19.32 2.60
CA GLN A 232 -8.90 -20.51 3.01
C GLN A 232 -7.94 -20.22 4.19
N LYS A 233 -7.77 -18.95 4.58
CA LYS A 233 -6.80 -18.44 5.58
C LYS A 233 -5.33 -18.71 5.24
N CYS A 234 -5.03 -19.02 3.97
CA CYS A 234 -3.67 -19.09 3.45
C CYS A 234 -2.99 -17.72 3.42
N LEU A 235 -3.78 -16.65 3.35
CA LEU A 235 -3.37 -15.28 3.64
C LEU A 235 -4.32 -14.73 4.72
N THR A 236 -3.80 -13.96 5.68
CA THR A 236 -4.62 -13.26 6.69
C THR A 236 -4.16 -11.80 6.74
N PRO A 237 -5.04 -10.82 6.47
CA PRO A 237 -4.68 -9.41 6.59
C PRO A 237 -4.60 -9.01 8.08
N SER A 238 -3.47 -8.43 8.49
CA SER A 238 -3.30 -7.77 9.79
C SER A 238 -3.66 -6.29 9.68
N MET A 239 -4.22 -5.73 10.77
CA MET A 239 -4.35 -4.28 10.96
C MET A 239 -3.50 -3.89 12.17
N GLU A 240 -2.35 -3.27 11.89
CA GLU A 240 -1.37 -2.84 12.90
C GLU A 240 -1.92 -1.75 13.83
N ALA A 241 -2.61 -0.77 13.24
CA ALA A 241 -3.24 0.34 13.94
C ALA A 241 -4.44 0.87 13.16
N THR A 242 -5.31 1.58 13.87
CA THR A 242 -6.36 2.42 13.27
C THR A 242 -6.34 3.78 13.94
N TYR A 243 -6.57 4.82 13.15
CA TYR A 243 -6.57 6.21 13.59
C TYR A 243 -7.88 6.88 13.16
N THR A 244 -8.40 7.80 13.98
CA THR A 244 -9.54 8.65 13.59
C THR A 244 -9.06 9.75 12.65
N LEU A 245 -9.97 10.37 11.89
CA LEU A 245 -9.61 11.43 10.93
C LEU A 245 -8.90 12.61 11.60
N GLU A 246 -9.25 12.96 12.84
CA GLU A 246 -8.57 14.03 13.60
C GLU A 246 -7.15 13.62 14.05
N ASN A 247 -6.86 12.33 14.11
CA ASN A 247 -5.59 11.74 14.56
C ASN A 247 -4.66 11.30 13.41
N TYR A 248 -5.03 11.55 12.14
CA TYR A 248 -4.28 11.12 10.95
C TYR A 248 -2.76 11.38 10.98
N LYS A 249 -2.30 12.47 11.62
CA LYS A 249 -0.86 12.79 11.76
C LYS A 249 -0.06 11.85 12.70
N LYS A 250 -0.69 10.82 13.25
CA LYS A 250 -0.06 9.76 14.07
C LYS A 250 0.12 8.44 13.29
N ALA A 251 -0.37 8.39 12.06
CA ALA A 251 -0.21 7.28 11.12
C ALA A 251 0.98 7.53 10.19
#